data_AF-A0A2W6YHT7-F1
#
_entry.id   AF-A0A2W6YHT7-F1
#
_cell.length_a   1.000
_cell.length_b   1.000
_cell.length_c   1.000
_cell.angle_alpha   90.00
_cell.angle_beta   90.00
_cell.angle_gamma   90.00
#
_symmetry.space_group_name_H-M   'P 1'
#
loop_
_entity.id
_entity.type
_entity.pdbx_description
1 polymer ?
#
loop_
_entity_poly.entity_id
_entity_poly.type
_entity_poly.pdbx_seq_one_letter_code
_entity_poly.pdbx_strand_id
1 'polypeptide(L)'
;MTKQTALNIITFFAIAFGLTFAFNKLPPMLFYSVDIKDIICGFGPLISGLICYKLFATSTTTYSIFGAQPLKVGLIVLISITTFIFTNSKSSFGFNILFVLTQIIYCFGEEFGWRHYLQSVTNKTNKWLQSFIIGLVWFCWHFSWLQDPIKAIMGQNMNAPIPAVIISVILALTIISFLLGLIMRKTQSVLLPTILHFATKANISTIFVTLALVIIATETWKKFVLDKQVAA
;
A
#
# COMPACT_ATOMS: atom_id res chain seq x y z
N MET A 1 22.91 4.97 -6.09
CA MET A 1 21.85 4.29 -6.87
C MET A 1 22.44 3.91 -8.23
N THR A 2 22.16 2.72 -8.76
CA THR A 2 22.69 2.32 -10.08
C THR A 2 21.83 2.84 -11.23
N LYS A 3 22.38 2.93 -12.44
CA LYS A 3 21.62 3.26 -13.67
C LYS A 3 20.44 2.29 -13.87
N GLN A 4 20.66 1.00 -13.64
CA GLN A 4 19.62 -0.02 -13.76
C GLN A 4 18.49 0.20 -12.74
N THR A 5 18.82 0.54 -11.49
CA THR A 5 17.81 0.86 -10.47
C THR A 5 16.97 2.07 -10.88
N ALA A 6 17.60 3.12 -11.39
CA ALA A 6 16.90 4.31 -11.88
C ALA A 6 15.95 3.98 -13.04
N LEU A 7 16.42 3.17 -14.01
CA LEU A 7 15.62 2.71 -15.14
C LEU A 7 14.37 1.93 -14.67
N ASN A 8 14.54 0.97 -13.75
CA ASN A 8 13.40 0.23 -13.18
C ASN A 8 12.36 1.17 -12.53
N ILE A 9 12.81 2.15 -11.74
CA ILE A 9 11.92 3.11 -11.08
C ILE A 9 11.14 3.94 -12.11
N ILE A 10 11.82 4.48 -13.11
CA ILE A 10 11.22 5.33 -14.14
C ILE A 10 10.22 4.53 -14.98
N THR A 11 10.59 3.33 -15.44
CA THR A 11 9.70 2.47 -16.22
C THR A 11 8.48 2.07 -15.43
N PHE A 12 8.66 1.66 -14.16
CA PHE A 12 7.55 1.34 -13.27
C PHE A 12 6.61 2.53 -13.06
N PHE A 13 7.16 3.71 -12.81
CA PHE A 13 6.34 4.91 -12.63
C PHE A 13 5.57 5.26 -13.91
N ALA A 14 6.23 5.26 -15.08
CA ALA A 14 5.60 5.59 -16.35
C ALA A 14 4.43 4.66 -16.67
N ILE A 15 4.59 3.35 -16.47
CA ILE A 15 3.53 2.37 -16.70
C ILE A 15 2.41 2.52 -15.65
N ALA A 16 2.75 2.66 -14.36
CA ALA A 16 1.75 2.81 -13.30
C ALA A 16 0.91 4.08 -13.51
N PHE A 17 1.55 5.21 -13.80
CA PHE A 17 0.88 6.48 -14.10
C PHE A 17 0.03 6.36 -15.37
N GLY A 18 0.60 5.84 -16.47
CA GLY A 18 -0.10 5.73 -17.75
C GLY A 18 -1.33 4.81 -17.69
N LEU A 19 -1.21 3.64 -17.05
CA LEU A 19 -2.34 2.72 -16.86
C LEU A 19 -3.43 3.35 -15.99
N THR A 20 -3.05 3.95 -14.87
CA THR A 20 -4.01 4.59 -13.96
C THR A 20 -4.72 5.76 -14.63
N PHE A 21 -3.98 6.57 -15.38
CA PHE A 21 -4.55 7.66 -16.19
C PHE A 21 -5.54 7.14 -17.22
N ALA A 22 -5.19 6.06 -17.94
CA ALA A 22 -6.07 5.43 -18.92
C ALA A 22 -7.34 4.86 -18.26
N PHE A 23 -7.22 4.18 -17.12
CA PHE A 23 -8.36 3.66 -16.36
C PHE A 23 -9.28 4.77 -15.86
N ASN A 24 -8.73 5.91 -15.47
CA ASN A 24 -9.52 7.07 -15.07
C ASN A 24 -10.34 7.70 -16.23
N LYS A 25 -10.06 7.33 -17.49
CA LYS A 25 -10.88 7.73 -18.66
C LYS A 25 -12.05 6.80 -18.94
N LEU A 26 -12.15 5.67 -18.24
CA LEU A 26 -13.30 4.78 -18.37
C LEU A 26 -14.55 5.47 -17.80
N PRO A 27 -15.74 5.19 -18.37
CA PRO A 27 -17.00 5.65 -17.77
C PRO A 27 -17.15 5.07 -16.35
N PRO A 28 -17.92 5.73 -15.47
CA PRO A 28 -18.23 5.19 -14.14
C PRO A 28 -18.85 3.79 -14.25
N MET A 29 -18.34 2.84 -13.47
CA MET A 29 -18.80 1.45 -13.44
C MET A 29 -19.40 1.18 -12.07
N LEU A 30 -20.61 1.68 -11.86
CA LEU A 30 -21.28 1.61 -10.57
C LEU A 30 -21.81 0.20 -10.30
N PHE A 31 -21.33 -0.40 -9.21
CA PHE A 31 -21.89 -1.60 -8.62
C PHE A 31 -22.43 -1.24 -7.23
N TYR A 32 -23.76 -1.18 -7.11
CA TYR A 32 -24.44 -0.53 -5.99
C TYR A 32 -23.94 0.92 -5.81
N SER A 33 -23.21 1.19 -4.74
CA SER A 33 -22.68 2.50 -4.37
C SER A 33 -21.17 2.62 -4.57
N VAL A 34 -20.53 1.62 -5.19
CA VAL A 34 -19.07 1.61 -5.41
C VAL A 34 -18.79 1.77 -6.90
N ASP A 35 -17.94 2.74 -7.24
CA ASP A 35 -17.41 2.84 -8.60
C ASP A 35 -16.22 1.88 -8.76
N ILE A 36 -16.43 0.80 -9.51
CA ILE A 36 -15.40 -0.21 -9.79
C ILE A 36 -14.22 0.40 -10.55
N LYS A 37 -14.43 1.50 -11.28
CA LYS A 37 -13.35 2.26 -11.93
C LYS A 37 -12.27 2.68 -10.93
N ASP A 38 -12.64 3.11 -9.73
CA ASP A 38 -11.68 3.57 -8.71
C ASP A 38 -10.79 2.42 -8.25
N ILE A 39 -11.35 1.21 -8.14
CA ILE A 39 -10.60 -0.02 -7.83
C ILE A 39 -9.57 -0.31 -8.93
N ILE A 40 -10.00 -0.22 -10.19
CA ILE A 40 -9.15 -0.47 -11.36
C ILE A 40 -8.02 0.57 -11.43
N CYS A 41 -8.28 1.84 -11.11
CA CYS A 41 -7.25 2.86 -10.98
C CYS A 41 -6.16 2.44 -9.96
N GLY A 42 -6.56 1.90 -8.80
CA GLY A 42 -5.63 1.37 -7.80
C GLY A 42 -4.76 0.19 -8.26
N PHE A 43 -5.09 -0.46 -9.38
CA PHE A 43 -4.34 -1.59 -9.93
C PHE A 43 -3.20 -1.18 -10.87
N GLY A 44 -3.11 0.08 -11.28
CA GLY A 44 -2.01 0.57 -12.11
C GLY A 44 -0.62 0.22 -11.55
N PRO A 45 -0.34 0.46 -10.25
CA PRO A 45 0.91 0.05 -9.61
C PRO A 45 1.14 -1.47 -9.62
N LEU A 46 0.13 -2.29 -9.33
CA LEU A 46 0.24 -3.75 -9.37
C LEU A 46 0.61 -4.24 -10.77
N ILE A 47 -0.14 -3.83 -11.79
CA ILE A 47 0.08 -4.26 -13.17
C ILE A 47 1.45 -3.79 -13.65
N SER A 48 1.84 -2.55 -13.32
CA SER A 48 3.17 -2.04 -13.59
C SER A 48 4.26 -2.91 -12.98
N GLY A 49 4.13 -3.28 -11.70
CA GLY A 49 5.08 -4.17 -11.03
C GLY A 49 5.20 -5.54 -11.72
N LEU A 50 4.07 -6.15 -12.10
CA LEU A 50 4.04 -7.42 -12.82
C LEU A 50 4.70 -7.34 -14.20
N ILE A 51 4.46 -6.25 -14.95
CA ILE A 51 5.10 -6.02 -16.24
C ILE A 51 6.61 -5.84 -16.04
N CYS A 52 7.02 -5.02 -15.09
CA CYS A 52 8.44 -4.76 -14.84
C CYS A 52 9.19 -5.98 -14.31
N TYR A 53 8.55 -6.90 -13.58
CA TYR A 53 9.16 -8.20 -13.26
C TYR A 53 9.56 -8.97 -14.52
N LYS A 54 8.67 -9.00 -15.52
CA LYS A 54 8.93 -9.67 -16.79
C LYS A 54 9.99 -8.92 -17.61
N LEU A 55 9.88 -7.60 -17.72
CA LEU A 55 10.78 -6.78 -18.53
C LEU A 55 12.24 -6.80 -18.04
N PHE A 56 12.44 -6.81 -16.72
CA PHE A 56 13.78 -6.67 -16.14
C PHE A 56 14.28 -7.94 -15.47
N ALA A 57 13.56 -9.05 -15.58
CA ALA A 57 13.86 -10.32 -14.91
C ALA A 57 14.25 -10.13 -13.42
N THR A 58 13.57 -9.20 -12.74
CA THR A 58 13.89 -8.86 -11.36
C THR A 58 13.48 -10.01 -10.46
N SER A 59 14.43 -10.67 -9.78
CA SER A 59 14.09 -11.71 -8.81
C SER A 59 13.58 -11.09 -7.52
N THR A 60 12.46 -11.60 -7.02
CA THR A 60 11.95 -11.26 -5.69
C THR A 60 11.68 -12.51 -4.91
N THR A 61 12.69 -12.92 -4.14
CA THR A 61 12.56 -14.06 -3.23
C THR A 61 12.23 -13.61 -1.81
N THR A 62 12.37 -12.32 -1.49
CA THR A 62 12.26 -11.85 -0.09
C THR A 62 10.85 -11.54 0.36
N TYR A 63 9.95 -11.09 -0.51
CA TYR A 63 8.60 -10.64 -0.15
C TYR A 63 7.55 -11.54 -0.77
N SER A 64 6.46 -11.76 -0.05
CA SER A 64 5.31 -12.54 -0.52
C SER A 64 4.01 -11.89 -0.01
N ILE A 65 2.87 -12.40 -0.48
CA ILE A 65 1.55 -11.88 -0.09
C ILE A 65 1.35 -12.02 1.44
N PHE A 66 1.60 -13.21 1.97
CA PHE A 66 1.38 -13.56 3.39
C PHE A 66 2.63 -13.45 4.28
N GLY A 67 3.79 -13.22 3.68
CA GLY A 67 5.07 -13.12 4.38
C GLY A 67 5.50 -14.39 5.11
N ALA A 68 6.31 -14.20 6.15
CA ALA A 68 6.97 -15.29 6.87
C ALA A 68 6.06 -16.06 7.85
N GLN A 69 4.98 -15.44 8.36
CA GLN A 69 4.07 -16.05 9.33
C GLN A 69 2.60 -15.86 8.89
N PRO A 70 2.13 -16.63 7.88
CA PRO A 70 0.82 -16.45 7.26
C PRO A 70 -0.35 -16.48 8.24
N LEU A 71 -0.31 -17.34 9.26
CA LEU A 71 -1.36 -17.43 10.27
C LEU A 71 -1.50 -16.12 11.07
N LYS A 72 -0.38 -15.53 11.52
CA LYS A 72 -0.42 -14.24 12.23
C LYS A 72 -0.93 -13.12 11.34
N VAL A 73 -0.49 -13.10 10.07
CA VAL A 73 -0.98 -12.12 9.08
C VAL A 73 -2.49 -12.27 8.88
N GLY A 74 -2.97 -13.51 8.68
CA GLY A 74 -4.38 -13.81 8.51
C GLY A 74 -5.22 -13.37 9.71
N LEU A 75 -4.75 -13.62 10.93
CA LEU A 75 -5.44 -13.17 12.15
C LEU A 75 -5.52 -11.64 12.26
N ILE A 76 -4.44 -10.93 11.96
CA ILE A 76 -4.43 -9.45 11.97
C ILE A 76 -5.43 -8.91 10.94
N VAL A 77 -5.38 -9.43 9.71
CA VAL A 77 -6.32 -9.04 8.64
C VAL A 77 -7.76 -9.30 9.06
N LEU A 78 -8.04 -10.49 9.59
CA LEU A 78 -9.39 -10.85 10.04
C LEU A 78 -9.89 -9.91 11.15
N ILE A 79 -9.08 -9.68 12.19
CA ILE A 79 -9.48 -8.81 13.31
C ILE A 79 -9.71 -7.37 12.84
N SER A 80 -8.86 -6.85 11.95
CA SER A 80 -9.03 -5.52 11.36
C SER A 80 -10.33 -5.39 10.56
N ILE A 81 -10.65 -6.39 9.73
CA ILE A 81 -11.90 -6.45 8.96
C ILE A 81 -13.12 -6.50 9.89
N THR A 82 -13.11 -7.41 10.86
CA THR A 82 -14.23 -7.55 11.81
C THR A 82 -14.41 -6.28 12.63
N THR A 83 -13.31 -5.63 13.04
CA THR A 83 -13.37 -4.35 13.77
C THR A 83 -14.13 -3.31 12.97
N PHE A 84 -13.83 -3.15 11.68
CA PHE A 84 -14.56 -2.20 10.83
C PHE A 84 -16.05 -2.55 10.75
N ILE A 85 -16.37 -3.81 10.45
CA ILE A 85 -17.75 -4.27 10.27
C ILE A 85 -18.62 -4.00 11.51
N PHE A 86 -18.09 -4.25 12.71
CA PHE A 86 -18.84 -4.07 13.96
C PHE A 86 -18.84 -2.65 14.50
N THR A 87 -17.83 -1.84 14.18
CA THR A 87 -17.75 -0.44 14.64
C THR A 87 -18.47 0.54 13.71
N ASN A 88 -18.67 0.18 12.43
CA ASN A 88 -19.42 1.00 11.49
C ASN A 88 -20.94 0.71 11.52
N SER A 89 -21.55 0.85 12.71
CA SER A 89 -22.97 0.51 12.94
C SER A 89 -23.97 1.42 12.25
N LYS A 90 -23.53 2.57 11.72
CA LYS A 90 -24.38 3.53 10.99
C LYS A 90 -24.74 3.07 9.58
N SER A 91 -24.01 2.10 9.04
CA SER A 91 -24.21 1.58 7.69
C SER A 91 -24.74 0.15 7.74
N SER A 92 -25.42 -0.30 6.68
CA SER A 92 -25.89 -1.68 6.61
C SER A 92 -24.72 -2.66 6.58
N PHE A 93 -24.93 -3.86 7.13
CA PHE A 93 -23.91 -4.91 7.15
C PHE A 93 -23.40 -5.27 5.75
N GLY A 94 -24.31 -5.37 4.77
CA GLY A 94 -23.95 -5.64 3.37
C GLY A 94 -23.09 -4.53 2.75
N PHE A 95 -23.39 -3.27 3.05
CA PHE A 95 -22.55 -2.14 2.61
C PHE A 95 -21.17 -2.19 3.25
N ASN A 96 -21.08 -2.51 4.55
CA ASN A 96 -19.79 -2.65 5.24
C ASN A 96 -18.91 -3.72 4.60
N ILE A 97 -19.48 -4.88 4.25
CA ILE A 97 -18.75 -5.93 3.54
C ILE A 97 -18.26 -5.44 2.18
N LEU A 98 -19.15 -4.84 1.38
CA LEU A 98 -18.79 -4.35 0.04
C LEU A 98 -17.68 -3.30 0.12
N PHE A 99 -17.77 -2.36 1.07
CA PHE A 99 -16.74 -1.36 1.30
C PHE A 99 -15.39 -1.99 1.68
N VAL A 100 -15.37 -2.92 2.64
CA VAL A 100 -14.13 -3.61 3.05
C VAL A 100 -13.48 -4.31 1.88
N LEU A 101 -14.26 -5.10 1.14
CA LEU A 101 -13.73 -5.88 0.01
C LEU A 101 -13.12 -4.96 -1.04
N THR A 102 -13.85 -3.93 -1.44
CA THR A 102 -13.42 -3.01 -2.51
C THR A 102 -12.21 -2.19 -2.10
N GLN A 103 -12.15 -1.70 -0.85
CA GLN A 103 -11.02 -0.93 -0.35
C GLN A 103 -9.77 -1.79 -0.09
N ILE A 104 -9.91 -3.02 0.41
CA ILE A 104 -8.77 -3.93 0.56
C ILE A 104 -8.20 -4.32 -0.80
N ILE A 105 -9.06 -4.63 -1.78
CA ILE A 105 -8.64 -4.94 -3.15
C ILE A 105 -7.89 -3.75 -3.75
N TYR A 106 -8.43 -2.54 -3.63
CA TYR A 106 -7.77 -1.31 -4.06
C TYR A 106 -6.40 -1.12 -3.39
N CYS A 107 -6.34 -1.20 -2.05
CA CYS A 107 -5.09 -1.04 -1.29
C CYS A 107 -4.08 -2.16 -1.59
N PHE A 108 -4.54 -3.36 -1.92
CA PHE A 108 -3.67 -4.45 -2.34
C PHE A 108 -3.01 -4.13 -3.69
N GLY A 109 -3.77 -3.60 -4.65
CA GLY A 109 -3.25 -3.14 -5.94
C GLY A 109 -2.12 -2.12 -5.77
N GLU A 110 -2.34 -1.13 -4.90
CA GLU A 110 -1.32 -0.15 -4.57
C GLU A 110 -0.09 -0.77 -3.89
N GLU A 111 -0.28 -1.41 -2.73
CA GLU A 111 0.83 -1.92 -1.92
C GLU A 111 1.60 -3.05 -2.60
N PHE A 112 0.98 -3.82 -3.49
CA PHE A 112 1.73 -4.79 -4.31
C PHE A 112 2.73 -4.06 -5.22
N GLY A 113 2.31 -3.03 -5.95
CA GLY A 113 3.23 -2.22 -6.75
C GLY A 113 4.32 -1.54 -5.90
N TRP A 114 3.92 -0.84 -4.84
CA TRP A 114 4.82 -0.03 -4.01
C TRP A 114 5.79 -0.88 -3.17
N ARG A 115 5.30 -1.96 -2.55
CA ARG A 115 6.05 -2.78 -1.58
C ARG A 115 6.61 -4.06 -2.15
N HIS A 116 5.87 -4.74 -3.01
CA HIS A 116 6.38 -5.98 -3.60
C HIS A 116 7.42 -5.65 -4.66
N TYR A 117 7.08 -4.80 -5.65
CA TYR A 117 7.98 -4.46 -6.74
C TYR A 117 8.95 -3.32 -6.39
N LEU A 118 8.45 -2.10 -6.18
CA LEU A 118 9.32 -0.91 -6.11
C LEU A 118 10.28 -0.94 -4.91
N GLN A 119 9.81 -1.42 -3.75
CA GLN A 119 10.68 -1.62 -2.58
C GLN A 119 11.74 -2.71 -2.82
N SER A 120 11.45 -3.77 -3.58
CA SER A 120 12.45 -4.78 -3.92
C SER A 120 13.55 -4.22 -4.81
N VAL A 121 13.19 -3.45 -5.83
CA VAL A 121 14.15 -2.81 -6.75
C VAL A 121 15.05 -1.80 -6.03
N THR A 122 14.51 -1.10 -5.03
CA THR A 122 15.21 -0.07 -4.26
C THR A 122 15.90 -0.60 -3.01
N ASN A 123 15.87 -1.91 -2.75
CA ASN A 123 16.34 -2.51 -1.49
C ASN A 123 17.84 -2.32 -1.19
N LYS A 124 18.66 -2.11 -2.23
CA LYS A 124 20.10 -1.84 -2.10
C LYS A 124 20.40 -0.40 -1.67
N THR A 125 19.40 0.47 -1.67
CA THR A 125 19.53 1.84 -1.15
C THR A 125 19.23 1.87 0.35
N ASN A 126 19.71 2.89 1.07
CA ASN A 126 19.37 3.01 2.48
C ASN A 126 17.84 3.19 2.66
N LYS A 127 17.33 2.76 3.81
CA LYS A 127 15.88 2.75 4.10
C LYS A 127 15.19 4.12 3.95
N TRP A 128 15.89 5.21 4.22
CA TRP A 128 15.33 6.57 4.11
C TRP A 128 15.20 7.00 2.67
N LEU A 129 16.26 6.81 1.87
CA LEU A 129 16.25 7.11 0.44
C LEU A 129 15.21 6.24 -0.30
N GLN A 130 15.14 4.96 0.02
CA GLN A 130 14.09 4.08 -0.50
C GLN A 130 12.68 4.63 -0.20
N SER A 131 12.44 5.03 1.04
CA SER A 131 11.12 5.52 1.47
C SER A 131 10.77 6.86 0.83
N PHE A 132 11.77 7.73 0.64
CA PHE A 132 11.62 8.99 -0.07
C PHE A 132 11.28 8.76 -1.55
N ILE A 133 11.99 7.84 -2.22
CA ILE A 133 11.72 7.49 -3.62
C ILE A 133 10.27 6.98 -3.77
N ILE A 134 9.85 6.04 -2.92
CA ILE A 134 8.49 5.49 -3.01
C ILE A 134 7.46 6.56 -2.65
N GLY A 135 7.68 7.36 -1.61
CA GLY A 135 6.78 8.45 -1.23
C GLY A 135 6.61 9.49 -2.34
N LEU A 136 7.70 9.86 -3.02
CA LEU A 136 7.68 10.79 -4.16
C LEU A 136 6.95 10.21 -5.36
N VAL A 137 7.26 8.96 -5.75
CA VAL A 137 6.59 8.27 -6.86
C VAL A 137 5.10 8.12 -6.58
N TRP A 138 4.74 7.78 -5.34
CA TRP A 138 3.35 7.65 -4.90
C TRP A 138 2.63 9.00 -4.94
N PHE A 139 3.26 10.09 -4.47
CA PHE A 139 2.72 11.45 -4.60
C PHE A 139 2.43 11.80 -6.07
N CYS A 140 3.40 11.63 -6.96
CA CYS A 140 3.25 11.92 -8.38
C CYS A 140 2.17 11.05 -9.04
N TRP A 141 2.03 9.79 -8.62
CA TRP A 141 1.03 8.86 -9.16
C TRP A 141 -0.41 9.35 -8.93
N HIS A 142 -0.71 10.00 -7.80
CA HIS A 142 -2.05 10.49 -7.50
C HIS A 142 -2.57 11.50 -8.54
N PHE A 143 -1.68 12.26 -9.20
CA PHE A 143 -2.05 13.20 -10.28
C PHE A 143 -2.56 12.51 -11.55
N SER A 144 -2.38 11.19 -11.69
CA SER A 144 -2.92 10.46 -12.85
C SER A 144 -4.43 10.32 -12.82
N TRP A 145 -5.07 10.42 -11.65
CA TRP A 145 -6.50 10.17 -11.52
C TRP A 145 -7.27 11.12 -10.59
N LEU A 146 -6.62 11.67 -9.56
CA LEU A 146 -7.26 12.62 -8.66
C LEU A 146 -7.28 14.03 -9.23
N GLN A 147 -8.45 14.67 -9.16
CA GLN A 147 -8.60 16.09 -9.50
C GLN A 147 -7.88 17.01 -8.49
N ASP A 148 -7.94 16.65 -7.20
CA ASP A 148 -7.26 17.37 -6.13
C ASP A 148 -6.49 16.38 -5.23
N PRO A 149 -5.28 15.97 -5.64
CA PRO A 149 -4.44 15.05 -4.88
C PRO A 149 -4.13 15.52 -3.47
N ILE A 150 -3.91 16.83 -3.29
CA ILE A 150 -3.49 17.39 -2.00
C ILE A 150 -4.62 17.24 -0.99
N LYS A 151 -5.84 17.67 -1.34
CA LYS A 151 -7.01 17.52 -0.47
C LYS A 151 -7.31 16.06 -0.18
N ALA A 152 -7.21 15.19 -1.19
CA ALA A 152 -7.47 13.77 -1.03
C ALA A 152 -6.48 13.08 -0.07
N ILE A 153 -5.20 13.44 -0.12
CA ILE A 153 -4.16 12.87 0.76
C ILE A 153 -4.24 13.46 2.17
N MET A 154 -4.45 14.76 2.29
CA MET A 154 -4.45 15.47 3.59
C MET A 154 -5.80 15.47 4.30
N GLY A 155 -6.88 15.10 3.61
CA GLY A 155 -8.26 15.16 4.10
C GLY A 155 -8.87 16.56 4.16
N GLN A 156 -8.08 17.60 3.89
CA GLN A 156 -8.50 19.00 3.94
C GLN A 156 -7.67 19.89 3.02
N ASN A 157 -8.18 21.08 2.72
CA ASN A 157 -7.42 22.10 2.02
C ASN A 157 -6.33 22.65 2.94
N MET A 158 -5.14 22.87 2.40
CA MET A 158 -4.00 23.43 3.14
C MET A 158 -3.90 24.93 2.85
N ASN A 159 -4.02 25.76 3.88
CA ASN A 159 -3.82 27.20 3.77
C ASN A 159 -2.35 27.57 4.00
N ALA A 160 -1.50 27.27 3.02
CA ALA A 160 -0.06 27.57 3.05
C ALA A 160 0.47 27.81 1.62
N PRO A 161 1.65 28.43 1.44
CA PRO A 161 2.27 28.58 0.12
C PRO A 161 2.43 27.23 -0.60
N ILE A 162 2.16 27.20 -1.91
CA ILE A 162 2.17 25.98 -2.72
C ILE A 162 3.43 25.11 -2.50
N PRO A 163 4.66 25.67 -2.49
CA PRO A 163 5.85 24.86 -2.24
C PRO A 163 5.85 24.17 -0.87
N ALA A 164 5.39 24.86 0.17
CA ALA A 164 5.31 24.30 1.53
C ALA A 164 4.29 23.16 1.60
N VAL A 165 3.16 23.29 0.91
CA VAL A 165 2.14 22.23 0.81
C VAL A 165 2.70 21.00 0.12
N ILE A 166 3.34 21.15 -1.04
CA ILE A 166 3.93 20.04 -1.80
C ILE A 166 4.98 19.30 -0.97
N ILE A 167 5.90 20.03 -0.35
CA ILE A 167 6.94 19.45 0.51
C ILE A 167 6.31 18.68 1.67
N SER A 168 5.30 19.26 2.33
CA SER A 168 4.62 18.62 3.47
C SER A 168 3.96 17.30 3.07
N VAL A 169 3.30 17.24 1.91
CA VAL A 169 2.66 16.01 1.42
C VAL A 169 3.70 14.95 1.07
N ILE A 170 4.78 15.32 0.37
CA ILE A 170 5.87 14.39 0.04
C ILE A 170 6.52 13.85 1.32
N LEU A 171 6.76 14.69 2.33
CA LEU A 171 7.30 14.26 3.61
C LEU A 171 6.35 13.32 4.35
N ALA A 172 5.04 13.62 4.39
CA ALA A 172 4.04 12.75 4.99
C ALA A 172 4.00 11.38 4.32
N LEU A 173 3.95 11.33 2.98
CA LEU A 173 3.98 10.07 2.23
C LEU A 173 5.31 9.33 2.37
N THR A 174 6.43 10.06 2.52
CA THR A 174 7.74 9.46 2.82
C THR A 174 7.75 8.79 4.18
N ILE A 175 7.20 9.43 5.21
CA ILE A 175 7.08 8.86 6.57
C ILE A 175 6.18 7.64 6.55
N ILE A 176 5.01 7.72 5.92
CA ILE A 176 4.09 6.58 5.77
C ILE A 176 4.81 5.43 5.03
N SER A 177 5.46 5.73 3.90
CA SER A 177 6.22 4.74 3.14
C SER A 177 7.36 4.13 3.95
N PHE A 178 7.99 4.89 4.85
CA PHE A 178 9.02 4.39 5.74
C PHE A 178 8.47 3.38 6.74
N LEU A 179 7.35 3.70 7.40
CA LEU A 179 6.69 2.80 8.34
C LEU A 179 6.24 1.50 7.67
N LEU A 180 5.57 1.60 6.52
CA LEU A 180 5.14 0.42 5.74
C LEU A 180 6.35 -0.39 5.26
N GLY A 181 7.43 0.27 4.85
CA GLY A 181 8.68 -0.38 4.47
C GLY A 181 9.37 -1.11 5.61
N LEU A 182 9.30 -0.60 6.85
CA LEU A 182 9.80 -1.32 8.04
C LEU A 182 9.00 -2.59 8.31
N ILE A 183 7.67 -2.52 8.20
CA ILE A 183 6.78 -3.69 8.36
C ILE A 183 7.12 -4.73 7.31
N MET A 184 7.26 -4.33 6.04
CA MET A 184 7.68 -5.23 4.95
C MET A 184 9.01 -5.92 5.24
N ARG A 185 10.03 -5.19 5.70
CA ARG A 185 11.33 -5.79 6.03
C ARG A 185 11.25 -6.80 7.16
N LYS A 186 10.43 -6.54 8.18
CA LYS A 186 10.30 -7.42 9.35
C LYS A 186 9.45 -8.65 9.06
N THR A 187 8.37 -8.46 8.30
CA THR A 187 7.30 -9.46 8.14
C THR A 187 7.30 -10.18 6.81
N GLN A 188 7.92 -9.56 5.79
CA GLN A 188 7.94 -10.02 4.40
C GLN A 188 6.54 -10.12 3.76
N SER A 189 5.50 -9.58 4.42
CA SER A 189 4.10 -9.70 4.03
C SER A 189 3.58 -8.41 3.42
N VAL A 190 3.12 -8.46 2.16
CA VAL A 190 2.43 -7.33 1.50
C VAL A 190 1.07 -7.05 2.14
N LEU A 191 0.37 -8.08 2.63
CA LEU A 191 -0.94 -7.90 3.25
C LEU A 191 -0.95 -7.03 4.51
N LEU A 192 0.18 -6.92 5.23
CA LEU A 192 0.23 -6.08 6.44
C LEU A 192 0.26 -4.58 6.11
N PRO A 193 1.08 -4.09 5.16
CA PRO A 193 0.89 -2.77 4.60
C PRO A 193 -0.49 -2.55 3.98
N THR A 194 -1.04 -3.55 3.26
CA THR A 194 -2.37 -3.46 2.66
C THR A 194 -3.44 -3.19 3.72
N ILE A 195 -3.47 -3.95 4.82
CA ILE A 195 -4.50 -3.75 5.86
C ILE A 195 -4.31 -2.45 6.63
N LEU A 196 -3.07 -1.99 6.82
CA LEU A 196 -2.81 -0.67 7.40
C LEU A 196 -3.25 0.48 6.49
N HIS A 197 -2.99 0.36 5.19
CA HIS A 197 -3.46 1.33 4.22
C HIS A 197 -5.00 1.31 4.14
N PHE A 198 -5.63 0.14 4.15
CA PHE A 198 -7.09 0.05 4.30
C PHE A 198 -7.58 0.76 5.56
N ALA A 199 -6.91 0.57 6.69
CA ALA A 199 -7.33 1.14 7.96
C ALA A 199 -7.39 2.68 7.90
N THR A 200 -6.47 3.35 7.18
CA THR A 200 -6.51 4.83 7.04
C THR A 200 -7.71 5.34 6.24
N LYS A 201 -8.34 4.48 5.43
CA LYS A 201 -9.57 4.76 4.67
C LYS A 201 -10.84 4.30 5.39
N ALA A 202 -10.68 3.59 6.51
CA ALA A 202 -11.77 3.00 7.28
C ALA A 202 -12.28 4.00 8.34
N ASN A 203 -12.49 3.55 9.58
CA ASN A 203 -12.86 4.39 10.71
C ASN A 203 -11.76 4.41 11.77
N ILE A 204 -11.85 5.36 12.72
CA ILE A 204 -10.82 5.58 13.73
C ILE A 204 -10.55 4.34 14.61
N SER A 205 -11.60 3.58 14.95
CA SER A 205 -11.45 2.33 15.72
C SER A 205 -10.63 1.29 14.96
N THR A 206 -10.89 1.16 13.66
CA THR A 206 -10.16 0.25 12.77
C THR A 206 -8.69 0.67 12.65
N ILE A 207 -8.40 1.98 12.57
CA ILE A 207 -7.03 2.51 12.59
C ILE A 207 -6.30 2.08 13.85
N PHE A 208 -6.86 2.37 15.03
CA PHE A 208 -6.20 2.07 16.30
C PHE A 208 -5.98 0.58 16.52
N VAL A 209 -7.00 -0.25 16.26
CA VAL A 209 -6.86 -1.71 16.42
C VAL A 209 -5.83 -2.27 15.45
N THR A 210 -5.88 -1.88 14.17
CA THR A 210 -4.93 -2.38 13.17
C THR A 210 -3.50 -1.95 13.49
N LEU A 211 -3.28 -0.69 13.88
CA LEU A 211 -1.98 -0.19 14.30
C LEU A 211 -1.45 -0.95 15.52
N ALA A 212 -2.28 -1.13 16.56
CA ALA A 212 -1.88 -1.86 17.76
C ALA A 212 -1.50 -3.31 17.43
N LEU A 213 -2.32 -4.00 16.63
CA LEU A 213 -2.04 -5.39 16.21
C LEU A 213 -0.75 -5.48 15.41
N VAL A 214 -0.52 -4.59 14.45
CA VAL A 214 0.72 -4.61 13.65
C VAL A 214 1.93 -4.28 14.51
N ILE A 215 1.84 -3.32 15.43
CA ILE A 215 2.95 -3.02 16.35
C ILE A 215 3.25 -4.24 17.23
N ILE A 216 2.25 -4.83 17.90
CA ILE A 216 2.43 -6.03 18.72
C ILE A 216 3.01 -7.18 17.89
N ALA A 217 2.46 -7.42 16.70
CA ALA A 217 2.95 -8.47 15.81
C ALA A 217 4.40 -8.23 15.40
N THR A 218 4.75 -7.01 15.03
CA THR A 218 6.13 -6.66 14.69
C THR A 218 7.05 -6.88 15.88
N GLU A 219 6.73 -6.43 17.09
CA GLU A 219 7.57 -6.62 18.28
C GLU A 219 7.70 -8.08 18.72
N THR A 220 6.67 -8.89 18.48
CA THR A 220 6.67 -10.33 18.78
C THR A 220 7.08 -11.20 17.59
N TRP A 221 7.51 -10.61 16.46
CA TRP A 221 7.67 -11.34 15.20
C TRP A 221 8.70 -12.47 15.30
N LYS A 222 9.82 -12.22 15.99
CA LYS A 222 10.89 -13.21 16.18
C LYS A 222 10.61 -14.23 17.30
N LYS A 223 9.67 -13.96 18.20
CA LYS A 223 9.42 -14.79 19.39
C LYS A 223 8.68 -16.12 19.08
N PHE A 224 8.31 -16.37 17.83
CA PHE A 224 7.58 -17.57 17.40
C PHE A 224 8.10 -18.15 16.08
N VAL A 225 9.39 -17.97 15.78
CA VAL A 225 10.03 -18.88 14.83
C VAL A 225 10.21 -20.17 15.63
N LEU A 226 9.37 -21.17 15.40
CA LEU A 226 9.68 -22.54 15.81
C LEU A 226 11.10 -22.79 15.32
N ASP A 227 12.03 -22.99 16.25
CA ASP A 227 13.40 -23.36 15.94
C ASP A 227 13.36 -24.57 15.02
N LYS A 228 13.47 -24.34 13.71
CA LYS A 228 14.08 -25.32 12.82
C LYS A 228 15.58 -25.29 13.11
N GLN A 229 15.94 -25.70 14.31
CA GLN A 229 17.30 -26.08 14.65
C GLN A 229 17.34 -27.60 14.70
N VAL A 230 18.23 -28.13 13.85
CA VAL A 230 18.94 -29.39 14.05
C VAL A 230 18.12 -30.67 13.87
N ALA A 231 18.14 -31.19 12.65
CA ALA A 231 18.43 -32.59 12.43
C ALA A 231 19.54 -32.66 11.38
N ALA A 232 20.59 -33.39 11.74
CA ALA A 232 21.88 -33.52 11.08
C ALA A 232 21.80 -34.03 9.63
#